data_AF-A0A9X8BLX3-F1
#
_entry.id   AF-A0A9X8BLX3-F1
#
_cell.length_a   1.000
_cell.length_b   1.000
_cell.length_c   1.000
_cell.angle_alpha   90.00
_cell.angle_beta   90.00
_cell.angle_gamma   90.00
#
_symmetry.space_group_name_H-M   'P 1'
#
loop_
_entity.id
_entity.type
_entity.pdbx_description
1 polymer ?
#
loop_
_entity_poly.entity_id
_entity_poly.type
_entity_poly.pdbx_seq_one_letter_code
_entity_poly.pdbx_strand_id
1 'polypeptide(L)'
;MQQMNATPAFTPVPFMPGQEMTMSSQEIADLVESRHDSVKRTVERLAERGAIQLPPLVDVTNHQGQAVAVYQIGKRDSYVVVAQLSPEFTARLVDRWQELESQQELLVPKSLPEALRLAADLAEQQQQLKQELAAAAPKVEFVDRYCSANGSMSFRQVAKLLNAKEPEFRMFLIERGIMYRLGGALTPHHQHIEAKRFEVKTGTTNTSNYAFSQARFTAKGVQWIGGLWTAYKAQGEAE
;
A
#
# COMPACT_ATOMS: atom_id res chain seq x y z
N MET A 1 19.27 2.95 30.48
CA MET A 1 20.06 4.20 30.38
C MET A 1 19.16 5.26 29.80
N GLN A 2 19.10 6.40 30.47
CA GLN A 2 18.12 7.46 30.29
C GLN A 2 18.43 8.24 29.01
N GLN A 3 17.49 8.29 28.07
CA GLN A 3 17.63 9.11 26.87
C GLN A 3 17.59 10.58 27.28
N MET A 4 18.76 11.22 27.29
CA MET A 4 18.88 12.66 27.41
C MET A 4 18.50 13.26 26.07
N ASN A 5 17.23 13.65 25.90
CA ASN A 5 16.81 14.46 24.77
C ASN A 5 17.50 15.83 24.89
N ALA A 6 18.60 16.02 24.15
CA ALA A 6 19.21 17.32 23.95
C ALA A 6 18.17 18.23 23.28
N THR A 7 17.76 19.28 23.97
CA THR A 7 16.95 20.35 23.39
C THR A 7 17.70 20.93 22.20
N PRO A 8 17.11 20.96 20.98
CA PRO A 8 17.82 21.48 19.81
C PRO A 8 18.19 22.95 20.04
N ALA A 9 19.47 23.26 19.82
CA ALA A 9 20.03 24.60 20.02
C ALA A 9 19.62 25.60 18.91
N PHE A 10 18.70 25.21 18.02
CA PHE A 10 18.18 26.05 16.95
C PHE A 10 16.71 25.76 16.67
N THR A 11 15.97 26.79 16.26
CA THR A 11 14.63 26.63 15.69
C THR A 11 14.76 26.10 14.26
N PRO A 12 14.12 24.97 13.91
CA PRO A 12 14.10 24.49 12.53
C PRO A 12 13.46 25.55 11.64
N VAL A 13 14.08 25.79 10.48
CA VAL A 13 13.58 26.77 9.51
C VAL A 13 12.22 26.29 8.97
N PRO A 14 11.16 27.10 9.00
CA PRO A 14 9.85 26.69 8.53
C PRO A 14 9.91 26.30 7.05
N PHE A 15 9.40 25.11 6.72
CA PHE A 15 9.32 24.59 5.36
C PHE A 15 8.45 25.50 4.48
N MET A 16 9.03 26.04 3.40
CA MET A 16 8.27 26.72 2.34
C MET A 16 8.07 25.77 1.14
N PRO A 17 6.85 25.67 0.58
CA PRO A 17 6.59 24.80 -0.56
C PRO A 17 7.40 25.26 -1.78
N GLY A 18 8.30 24.41 -2.26
CA GLY A 18 9.19 24.68 -3.41
C GLY A 18 10.67 24.86 -3.06
N GLN A 19 11.06 24.85 -1.77
CA GLN A 19 12.46 24.78 -1.38
C GLN A 19 12.96 23.34 -1.33
N GLU A 20 14.18 23.11 -1.83
CA GLU A 20 14.88 21.85 -1.63
C GLU A 20 15.09 21.62 -0.12
N MET A 21 14.77 20.41 0.34
CA MET A 21 14.90 20.06 1.76
C MET A 21 16.39 19.96 2.12
N THR A 22 16.88 20.96 2.86
CA THR A 22 18.25 21.03 3.37
C THR A 22 18.30 20.78 4.87
N MET A 23 19.46 20.37 5.34
CA MET A 23 19.79 20.22 6.76
C MET A 23 21.03 21.06 7.03
N SER A 24 21.02 21.84 8.09
CA SER A 24 22.17 22.66 8.47
C SER A 24 23.28 21.80 9.08
N SER A 25 24.53 22.22 8.89
CA SER A 25 25.68 21.58 9.56
C SER A 25 25.59 21.60 11.09
N GLN A 26 24.85 22.56 11.68
CA GLN A 26 24.62 22.62 13.12
C GLN A 26 23.63 21.52 13.56
N GLU A 27 22.54 21.31 12.83
CA GLU A 27 21.62 20.19 13.08
C GLU A 27 22.34 18.85 12.97
N ILE A 28 23.25 18.70 12.00
CA ILE A 28 24.09 17.50 11.89
C ILE A 28 25.00 17.36 13.11
N ALA A 29 25.62 18.45 13.57
CA ALA A 29 26.49 18.45 14.74
C ALA A 29 25.75 17.98 15.99
N ASP A 30 24.52 18.47 16.19
CA ASP A 30 23.65 18.08 17.28
C ASP A 30 23.24 16.59 17.16
N LEU A 31 22.93 16.12 15.94
CA LEU A 31 22.54 14.72 15.68
C LEU A 31 23.66 13.70 15.90
N VAL A 32 24.90 14.06 15.55
CA VAL A 32 26.08 13.18 15.72
C VAL A 32 26.86 13.48 17.00
N GLU A 33 26.29 14.29 17.89
CA GLU A 33 26.91 14.72 19.16
C GLU A 33 28.36 15.21 18.99
N SER A 34 28.63 15.92 17.90
CA SER A 34 29.95 16.36 17.49
C SER A 34 30.04 17.88 17.51
N ARG A 35 31.27 18.41 17.67
CA ARG A 35 31.48 19.86 17.57
C ARG A 35 31.16 20.35 16.14
N HIS A 36 30.45 21.47 16.05
CA HIS A 36 30.10 22.12 14.77
C HIS A 36 31.32 22.35 13.87
N ASP A 37 32.45 22.78 14.44
CA ASP A 37 33.71 22.97 13.69
C ASP A 37 34.23 21.67 13.06
N SER A 38 34.05 20.52 13.71
CA SER A 38 34.40 19.20 13.15
C SER A 38 33.51 18.85 11.96
N VAL A 39 32.23 19.23 12.01
CA VAL A 39 31.29 19.03 10.89
C VAL A 39 31.67 19.92 9.71
N LYS A 40 31.95 21.21 9.92
CA LYS A 40 32.40 22.13 8.86
C LYS A 40 33.65 21.62 8.15
N ARG A 41 34.68 21.24 8.92
CA ARG A 41 35.91 20.66 8.37
C ARG A 41 35.66 19.38 7.58
N THR A 42 34.68 18.58 8.00
CA THR A 42 34.30 17.36 7.28
C THR A 42 33.62 17.68 5.96
N VAL A 43 32.71 18.67 5.94
CA VAL A 43 32.05 19.16 4.73
C VAL A 43 33.09 19.68 3.73
N GLU A 44 34.00 20.56 4.16
CA GLU A 44 35.06 21.12 3.31
C GLU A 44 35.95 20.01 2.71
N ARG A 45 36.44 19.10 3.57
CA ARG A 45 37.25 17.96 3.13
C ARG A 45 36.51 17.03 2.15
N LEU A 46 35.22 16.80 2.36
CA LEU A 46 34.41 15.95 1.45
C LEU A 46 34.17 16.65 0.12
N ALA A 47 34.00 17.98 0.12
CA ALA A 47 33.88 18.78 -1.08
C ALA A 47 35.19 18.81 -1.89
N GLU A 48 36.34 18.99 -1.23
CA GLU A 48 37.66 18.92 -1.85
C GLU A 48 37.93 17.56 -2.53
N ARG A 49 37.44 16.47 -1.92
CA ARG A 49 37.54 15.11 -2.47
C ARG A 49 36.51 14.82 -3.57
N GLY A 50 35.59 15.75 -3.84
CA GLY A 50 34.51 15.56 -4.80
C GLY A 50 33.44 14.56 -4.38
N ALA A 51 33.37 14.18 -3.09
CA ALA A 51 32.34 13.26 -2.58
C ALA A 51 30.97 13.95 -2.47
N ILE A 52 30.98 15.24 -2.16
CA ILE A 52 29.82 16.13 -2.11
C ILE A 52 30.13 17.41 -2.89
N GLN A 53 29.11 18.14 -3.32
CA GLN A 53 29.30 19.50 -3.81
C GLN A 53 29.45 20.43 -2.59
N LEU A 54 30.33 21.44 -2.68
CA LEU A 54 30.47 22.42 -1.58
C LEU A 54 29.11 23.13 -1.36
N PRO A 55 28.47 22.95 -0.20
CA PRO A 55 27.16 23.53 0.05
C PRO A 55 27.27 25.04 0.32
N PRO A 56 26.19 25.82 0.12
CA PRO A 56 26.19 27.23 0.43
C PRO A 56 26.32 27.48 1.94
N LEU A 57 27.14 28.47 2.30
CA LEU A 57 27.34 28.94 3.66
C LEU A 57 26.39 30.10 3.94
N VAL A 58 25.61 30.02 5.02
CA VAL A 58 24.61 31.02 5.42
C VAL A 58 24.79 31.35 6.89
N ASP A 59 24.69 32.63 7.25
CA ASP A 59 24.69 33.05 8.66
C ASP A 59 23.30 32.89 9.27
N VAL A 60 23.22 32.16 10.38
CA VAL A 60 21.96 31.96 11.12
C VAL A 60 22.16 32.42 12.56
N THR A 61 21.15 33.11 13.10
CA THR A 61 21.18 33.64 14.47
C THR A 61 20.84 32.54 15.47
N ASN A 62 21.77 32.25 16.38
CA ASN A 62 21.55 31.30 17.47
C ASN A 62 20.57 31.87 18.52
N HIS A 63 20.06 31.03 19.43
CA HIS A 63 19.21 31.42 20.56
C HIS A 63 19.81 32.52 21.45
N GLN A 64 21.13 32.71 21.38
CA GLN A 64 21.88 33.76 22.09
C GLN A 64 22.01 35.08 21.29
N GLY A 65 21.37 35.19 20.13
CA GLY A 65 21.44 36.38 19.27
C GLY A 65 22.74 36.51 18.46
N GLN A 66 23.64 35.52 18.52
CA GLN A 66 24.91 35.51 17.79
C GLN A 66 24.72 34.96 16.38
N ALA A 67 25.30 35.62 15.38
CA ALA A 67 25.35 35.12 14.01
C ALA A 67 26.40 34.00 13.90
N VAL A 68 25.97 32.82 13.46
CA VAL A 68 26.81 31.65 13.27
C VAL A 68 26.70 31.18 11.83
N ALA A 69 27.83 31.10 11.13
CA ALA A 69 27.91 30.55 9.79
C ALA A 69 27.67 29.03 9.80
N VAL A 70 26.70 28.56 9.02
CA VAL A 70 26.31 27.16 8.85
C VAL A 70 26.18 26.78 7.39
N TYR A 71 26.55 25.55 7.03
CA TYR A 71 26.34 25.02 5.68
C TYR A 71 24.92 24.47 5.54
N GLN A 72 24.25 24.77 4.42
CA GLN A 72 22.96 24.17 4.06
C GLN A 72 23.18 22.96 3.17
N ILE A 73 23.06 21.76 3.75
CA ILE A 73 23.47 20.52 3.11
C ILE A 73 22.23 19.80 2.58
N GLY A 74 22.28 19.38 1.31
CA GLY A 74 21.19 18.60 0.70
C GLY A 74 21.06 17.20 1.32
N LYS A 75 19.88 16.59 1.19
CA LYS A 75 19.55 15.28 1.78
C LYS A 75 20.58 14.18 1.51
N ARG A 76 21.09 14.07 0.28
CA ARG A 76 22.06 13.03 -0.10
C ARG A 76 23.42 13.26 0.55
N ASP A 77 23.87 14.52 0.57
CA ASP A 77 25.18 14.88 1.10
C ASP A 77 25.20 14.86 2.63
N SER A 78 24.07 15.11 3.29
CA SER A 78 23.97 14.99 4.77
C SER A 78 24.19 13.56 5.23
N TYR A 79 23.70 12.55 4.49
CA TYR A 79 24.01 11.14 4.78
C TYR A 79 25.51 10.83 4.67
N VAL A 80 26.19 11.37 3.66
CA VAL A 80 27.63 11.17 3.45
C VAL A 80 28.44 11.80 4.59
N VAL A 81 28.06 13.02 5.01
CA VAL A 81 28.69 13.72 6.14
C VAL A 81 28.50 12.94 7.44
N VAL A 82 27.28 12.48 7.72
CA VAL A 82 26.96 11.69 8.92
C VAL A 82 27.71 10.35 8.92
N ALA A 83 27.76 9.65 7.79
CA ALA A 83 28.48 8.37 7.67
C ALA A 83 29.98 8.51 8.00
N GLN A 84 30.58 9.65 7.68
CA GLN A 84 31.99 9.93 7.98
C GLN A 84 32.23 10.34 9.45
N LEU A 85 31.25 10.99 10.08
CA LEU A 85 31.32 11.48 11.46
C LEU A 85 30.91 10.41 12.49
N SER A 86 30.04 9.48 12.11
CA SER A 86 29.59 8.38 12.97
C SER A 86 30.06 7.04 12.38
N PRO A 87 31.25 6.55 12.78
CA PRO A 87 31.69 5.20 12.45
C PRO A 87 30.72 4.13 12.95
N GLU A 88 30.03 4.37 14.07
CA GLU A 88 29.01 3.46 14.61
C GLU A 88 27.82 3.31 13.67
N PHE A 89 27.33 4.41 13.09
CA PHE A 89 26.26 4.36 12.09
C PHE A 89 26.68 3.52 10.87
N THR A 90 27.91 3.74 10.39
CA THR A 90 28.46 3.01 9.26
C THR A 90 28.68 1.53 9.59
N ALA A 91 29.16 1.21 10.80
CA ALA A 91 29.32 -0.17 11.28
C ALA A 91 27.97 -0.90 11.33
N ARG A 92 26.94 -0.28 11.92
CA ARG A 92 25.59 -0.85 11.96
C ARG A 92 25.01 -1.10 10.57
N LEU A 93 25.30 -0.21 9.61
CA LEU A 93 24.89 -0.39 8.23
C LEU A 93 25.58 -1.61 7.62
N VAL A 94 26.90 -1.75 7.81
CA VAL A 94 27.68 -2.91 7.34
C VAL A 94 27.19 -4.20 7.99
N ASP A 95 27.02 -4.22 9.32
CA ASP A 95 26.52 -5.38 10.06
C ASP A 95 25.16 -5.83 9.53
N ARG A 96 24.26 -4.87 9.24
CA ARG A 96 22.95 -5.17 8.69
C ARG A 96 23.02 -5.78 7.30
N TRP A 97 23.94 -5.32 6.45
CA TRP A 97 24.15 -5.91 5.13
C TRP A 97 24.73 -7.31 5.24
N GLN A 98 25.71 -7.54 6.12
CA GLN A 98 26.25 -8.87 6.37
C GLN A 98 25.19 -9.84 6.91
N GLU A 99 24.29 -9.37 7.78
CA GLU A 99 23.17 -10.18 8.27
C GLU A 99 22.25 -10.59 7.11
N LEU A 100 21.86 -9.66 6.24
CA LEU A 100 21.03 -9.94 5.08
C LEU A 100 21.70 -10.90 4.09
N GLU A 101 22.99 -10.71 3.82
CA GLU A 101 23.78 -11.61 2.98
C GLU A 101 23.85 -13.01 3.59
N SER A 102 24.08 -13.13 4.90
CA SER A 102 24.10 -14.42 5.59
C SER A 102 22.74 -15.13 5.55
N GLN A 103 21.64 -14.38 5.68
CA GLN A 103 20.29 -14.92 5.55
C GLN A 103 20.02 -15.39 4.12
N GLN A 104 20.52 -14.67 3.13
CA GLN A 104 20.40 -15.05 1.72
C GLN A 104 21.24 -16.29 1.38
N GLU A 105 22.45 -16.42 1.94
CA GLU A 105 23.29 -17.61 1.77
C GLU A 105 22.69 -18.88 2.39
N LEU A 106 21.89 -18.77 3.44
CA LEU A 106 21.19 -19.92 4.04
C LEU A 106 20.04 -20.44 3.16
N LEU A 107 19.49 -19.59 2.29
CA LEU A 107 18.34 -19.91 1.43
C LEU A 107 18.75 -20.46 0.06
N VAL A 108 20.02 -20.38 -0.30
CA VAL A 108 20.53 -20.90 -1.57
C VAL A 108 21.19 -22.26 -1.31
N PRO A 109 20.61 -23.36 -1.83
CA PRO A 109 21.21 -24.68 -1.71
C PRO A 109 22.62 -24.68 -2.28
N LYS A 110 23.62 -25.01 -1.46
CA LYS A 110 25.05 -24.97 -1.84
C LYS A 110 25.45 -26.16 -2.72
N SER A 111 24.59 -27.17 -2.83
CA SER A 111 24.82 -28.38 -3.62
C SER A 111 23.72 -28.60 -4.66
N LEU A 112 24.10 -29.07 -5.85
CA LEU A 112 23.17 -29.38 -6.95
C LEU A 112 22.06 -30.37 -6.54
N PRO A 113 22.32 -31.44 -5.75
CA PRO A 113 21.26 -32.35 -5.29
C PRO A 113 20.23 -31.71 -4.36
N GLU A 114 20.67 -30.79 -3.49
CA GLU A 114 19.79 -30.07 -2.56
C GLU A 114 18.93 -29.03 -3.31
N ALA A 115 19.51 -28.36 -4.30
CA ALA A 115 18.77 -27.47 -5.21
C ALA A 115 17.67 -28.19 -5.98
N LEU A 116 17.97 -29.39 -6.50
CA LEU A 116 16.98 -30.20 -7.21
C LEU A 116 15.86 -30.69 -6.31
N ARG A 117 16.15 -31.03 -5.04
CA ARG A 117 15.12 -31.39 -4.06
C ARG A 117 14.19 -30.22 -3.75
N LEU A 118 14.74 -29.05 -3.43
CA LEU A 118 13.93 -27.86 -3.19
C LEU A 118 13.09 -27.48 -4.41
N ALA A 119 13.65 -27.58 -5.62
CA ALA A 119 12.91 -27.35 -6.86
C ALA A 119 11.77 -28.36 -7.06
N ALA A 120 11.96 -29.63 -6.69
CA ALA A 120 10.92 -30.64 -6.73
C ALA A 120 9.79 -30.33 -5.74
N ASP A 121 10.11 -30.00 -4.48
CA ASP A 121 9.13 -29.65 -3.45
C ASP A 121 8.29 -28.43 -3.88
N LEU A 122 8.94 -27.41 -4.45
CA LEU A 122 8.26 -26.23 -4.99
C LEU A 122 7.38 -26.57 -6.19
N ALA A 123 7.84 -27.45 -7.09
CA ALA A 123 7.04 -27.88 -8.24
C ALA A 123 5.80 -28.68 -7.80
N GLU A 124 5.93 -29.54 -6.80
CA GLU A 124 4.81 -30.28 -6.21
C GLU A 124 3.79 -29.35 -5.56
N GLN A 125 4.23 -28.37 -4.77
CA GLN A 125 3.35 -27.36 -4.19
C GLN A 125 2.63 -26.54 -5.27
N GLN A 126 3.35 -26.10 -6.31
CA GLN A 126 2.73 -25.39 -7.42
C GLN A 126 1.70 -26.25 -8.15
N GLN A 127 1.97 -27.55 -8.29
CA GLN A 127 1.04 -28.47 -8.94
C GLN A 127 -0.21 -28.70 -8.09
N GLN A 128 -0.07 -28.87 -6.77
CA GLN A 128 -1.20 -28.98 -5.84
C GLN A 128 -2.08 -27.71 -5.89
N LEU A 129 -1.47 -26.53 -5.78
CA LEU A 129 -2.20 -25.26 -5.88
C LEU A 129 -2.90 -25.09 -7.24
N LYS A 130 -2.24 -25.46 -8.35
CA LYS A 130 -2.87 -25.46 -9.68
C LYS A 130 -4.02 -26.44 -9.77
N GLN A 131 -3.92 -27.62 -9.16
CA GLN A 131 -5.00 -28.60 -9.11
C GLN A 131 -6.19 -28.10 -8.30
N GLU A 132 -5.95 -27.45 -7.15
CA GLU A 132 -7.00 -26.81 -6.37
C GLU A 132 -7.70 -25.69 -7.15
N LEU A 133 -6.94 -24.84 -7.86
CA LEU A 133 -7.50 -23.82 -8.74
C LEU A 133 -8.26 -24.43 -9.92
N ALA A 134 -7.77 -25.52 -10.51
CA ALA A 134 -8.46 -26.23 -11.59
C ALA A 134 -9.74 -26.91 -11.11
N ALA A 135 -9.79 -27.42 -9.88
CA ALA A 135 -11.00 -27.94 -9.25
C ALA A 135 -12.01 -26.83 -8.90
N ALA A 136 -11.52 -25.61 -8.64
CA ALA A 136 -12.35 -24.42 -8.44
C ALA A 136 -12.84 -23.78 -9.76
N ALA A 137 -12.11 -23.96 -10.87
CA ALA A 137 -12.44 -23.44 -12.20
C ALA A 137 -13.84 -23.83 -12.73
N PRO A 138 -14.36 -25.07 -12.60
CA PRO A 138 -15.70 -25.41 -13.10
C PRO A 138 -16.83 -24.66 -12.38
N LYS A 139 -16.63 -24.24 -11.12
CA LYS A 139 -17.62 -23.39 -10.41
C LYS A 139 -17.65 -21.98 -10.99
N VAL A 140 -16.51 -21.47 -11.45
CA VAL A 140 -16.40 -20.14 -12.08
C VAL A 140 -16.95 -20.17 -13.50
N GLU A 141 -16.60 -21.18 -14.31
CA GLU A 141 -17.09 -21.32 -15.69
C GLU A 141 -18.60 -21.54 -15.79
N PHE A 142 -19.21 -22.27 -14.85
CA PHE A 142 -20.67 -22.47 -14.85
C PHE A 142 -21.41 -21.15 -14.64
N VAL A 143 -20.95 -20.32 -13.70
CA VAL A 143 -21.53 -18.99 -13.45
C VAL A 143 -21.32 -18.09 -14.65
N ASP A 144 -20.16 -18.16 -15.30
CA ASP A 144 -19.83 -17.31 -16.45
C ASP A 144 -20.63 -17.69 -17.71
N ARG A 145 -20.78 -18.99 -18.01
CA ARG A 145 -21.67 -19.47 -19.11
C ARG A 145 -23.13 -19.16 -18.82
N TYR A 146 -23.59 -19.38 -17.58
CA TYR A 146 -24.98 -19.14 -17.20
C TYR A 146 -25.36 -17.65 -17.26
N CYS A 147 -24.42 -16.75 -16.93
CA CYS A 147 -24.64 -15.32 -17.02
C CYS A 147 -24.44 -14.76 -18.44
N SER A 148 -23.53 -15.33 -19.23
CA SER A 148 -23.33 -14.95 -20.63
C SER A 148 -24.54 -15.31 -21.51
N ALA A 149 -25.24 -16.41 -21.20
CA ALA A 149 -26.42 -16.85 -21.95
C ALA A 149 -27.69 -16.03 -21.67
N ASN A 150 -27.85 -15.45 -20.47
CA ASN A 150 -29.08 -14.76 -20.03
C ASN A 150 -28.96 -13.21 -19.96
N GLY A 151 -27.78 -12.65 -20.20
CA GLY A 151 -27.52 -11.21 -20.06
C GLY A 151 -27.60 -10.71 -18.60
N SER A 152 -27.94 -9.43 -18.39
CA SER A 152 -28.02 -8.85 -17.04
C SER A 152 -29.27 -9.36 -16.28
N MET A 153 -29.11 -9.85 -15.05
CA MET A 153 -30.17 -10.48 -14.23
C MET A 153 -30.87 -9.49 -13.28
N SER A 154 -32.13 -9.74 -12.94
CA SER A 154 -32.86 -8.94 -11.95
C SER A 154 -32.59 -9.43 -10.52
N PHE A 155 -32.87 -8.56 -9.52
CA PHE A 155 -32.70 -8.89 -8.10
C PHE A 155 -33.35 -10.22 -7.69
N ARG A 156 -34.59 -10.46 -8.14
CA ARG A 156 -35.33 -11.70 -7.84
C ARG A 156 -34.68 -12.94 -8.48
N GLN A 157 -34.14 -12.81 -9.69
CA GLN A 157 -33.44 -13.91 -10.37
C GLN A 157 -32.17 -14.30 -9.61
N VAL A 158 -31.40 -13.31 -9.15
CA VAL A 158 -30.18 -13.53 -8.36
C VAL A 158 -30.51 -14.13 -6.99
N ALA A 159 -31.54 -13.64 -6.30
CA ALA A 159 -31.98 -14.19 -5.01
C ALA A 159 -32.40 -15.67 -5.14
N LYS A 160 -33.14 -16.02 -6.20
CA LYS A 160 -33.52 -17.41 -6.49
C LYS A 160 -32.31 -18.30 -6.81
N LEU A 161 -31.35 -17.78 -7.57
CA LEU A 161 -30.11 -18.50 -7.93
C LEU A 161 -29.27 -18.83 -6.70
N LEU A 162 -29.14 -17.86 -5.77
CA LEU A 162 -28.37 -18.01 -4.53
C LEU A 162 -29.16 -18.73 -3.42
N ASN A 163 -30.39 -19.19 -3.69
CA ASN A 163 -31.32 -19.75 -2.71
C ASN A 163 -31.44 -18.88 -1.44
N ALA A 164 -31.47 -17.55 -1.62
CA ALA A 164 -31.49 -16.57 -0.55
C ALA A 164 -32.91 -16.00 -0.35
N LYS A 165 -33.30 -15.75 0.90
CA LYS A 165 -34.57 -15.06 1.18
C LYS A 165 -34.46 -13.61 0.72
N GLU A 166 -35.40 -13.14 -0.10
CA GLU A 166 -35.38 -11.78 -0.67
C GLU A 166 -35.16 -10.65 0.38
N PRO A 167 -35.78 -10.69 1.58
CA PRO A 167 -35.56 -9.67 2.60
C PRO A 167 -34.15 -9.69 3.20
N GLU A 168 -33.60 -10.88 3.43
CA GLU A 168 -32.26 -11.09 4.01
C GLU A 168 -31.17 -10.64 3.04
N PHE A 169 -31.31 -11.05 1.77
CA PHE A 169 -30.43 -10.62 0.71
C PHE A 169 -30.48 -9.10 0.48
N ARG A 170 -31.65 -8.49 0.62
CA ARG A 170 -31.81 -7.03 0.56
C ARG A 170 -31.07 -6.33 1.70
N MET A 171 -31.17 -6.86 2.93
CA MET A 171 -30.47 -6.28 4.08
C MET A 171 -28.96 -6.41 3.93
N PHE A 172 -28.47 -7.57 3.51
CA PHE A 172 -27.06 -7.82 3.24
C PHE A 172 -26.45 -6.82 2.24
N LEU A 173 -27.15 -6.52 1.13
CA LEU A 173 -26.66 -5.55 0.15
C LEU A 173 -26.61 -4.11 0.70
N ILE A 174 -27.50 -3.77 1.63
CA ILE A 174 -27.55 -2.45 2.26
C ILE A 174 -26.47 -2.33 3.34
N GLU A 175 -26.34 -3.33 4.20
CA GLU A 175 -25.37 -3.38 5.29
C GLU A 175 -23.94 -3.34 4.78
N ARG A 176 -23.65 -4.05 3.68
CA ARG A 176 -22.34 -4.04 3.02
C ARG A 176 -22.09 -2.77 2.19
N GLY A 177 -23.04 -1.83 2.12
CA GLY A 177 -22.92 -0.61 1.31
C GLY A 177 -22.81 -0.87 -0.20
N ILE A 178 -23.39 -1.97 -0.68
CA ILE A 178 -23.36 -2.35 -2.11
C ILE A 178 -24.51 -1.66 -2.87
N MET A 179 -25.67 -1.56 -2.22
CA MET A 179 -26.85 -0.85 -2.72
C MET A 179 -27.47 0.01 -1.63
N TYR A 180 -28.11 1.10 -2.03
CA TYR A 180 -28.88 1.97 -1.15
C TYR A 180 -30.33 2.08 -1.63
N ARG A 181 -31.21 2.60 -0.77
CA ARG A 181 -32.64 2.81 -1.09
C ARG A 181 -32.83 4.22 -1.64
N LEU A 182 -33.36 4.33 -2.85
CA LEU A 182 -33.74 5.59 -3.49
C LEU A 182 -35.16 5.46 -4.05
N GLY A 183 -36.11 6.23 -3.53
CA GLY A 183 -37.51 6.22 -4.00
C GLY A 183 -38.21 4.86 -3.91
N GLY A 184 -37.84 4.01 -2.95
CA GLY A 184 -38.38 2.65 -2.81
C GLY A 184 -37.71 1.60 -3.71
N ALA A 185 -36.80 2.01 -4.61
CA ALA A 185 -36.00 1.12 -5.45
C ALA A 185 -34.58 0.93 -4.87
N LEU A 186 -34.00 -0.25 -5.11
CA LEU A 186 -32.61 -0.54 -4.77
C LEU A 186 -31.69 -0.05 -5.88
N THR A 187 -30.79 0.87 -5.53
CA THR A 187 -29.84 1.48 -6.47
C THR A 187 -28.40 1.12 -6.07
N PRO A 188 -27.56 0.64 -7.00
CA PRO A 188 -26.16 0.33 -6.72
C PRO A 188 -25.33 1.59 -6.50
N HIS A 189 -24.30 1.50 -5.65
CA HIS A 189 -23.32 2.58 -5.52
C HIS A 189 -22.49 2.72 -6.80
N HIS A 190 -22.09 3.96 -7.10
CA HIS A 190 -21.33 4.33 -8.31
C HIS A 190 -20.07 3.48 -8.51
N GLN A 191 -19.34 3.20 -7.43
CA GLN A 191 -18.14 2.36 -7.44
C GLN A 191 -18.38 0.95 -8.04
N HIS A 192 -19.57 0.39 -7.84
CA HIS A 192 -19.92 -0.93 -8.37
C HIS A 192 -20.46 -0.88 -9.80
N ILE A 193 -20.96 0.28 -10.25
CA ILE A 193 -21.30 0.54 -11.65
C ILE A 193 -20.00 0.66 -12.46
N GLU A 194 -19.02 1.44 -11.98
CA GLU A 194 -17.69 1.55 -12.63
C GLU A 194 -16.94 0.22 -12.69
N ALA A 195 -17.06 -0.60 -11.64
CA ALA A 195 -16.47 -1.95 -11.60
C ALA A 195 -17.13 -2.95 -12.58
N LYS A 196 -18.13 -2.51 -13.37
CA LYS A 196 -18.96 -3.31 -14.27
C LYS A 196 -19.64 -4.49 -13.58
N ARG A 197 -20.02 -4.31 -12.30
CA ARG A 197 -20.75 -5.33 -11.53
C ARG A 197 -22.26 -5.17 -11.69
N PHE A 198 -22.74 -3.94 -11.82
CA PHE A 198 -24.14 -3.62 -12.06
C PHE A 198 -24.33 -2.78 -13.32
N GLU A 199 -25.48 -2.93 -13.96
CA GLU A 199 -25.95 -2.12 -15.07
C GLU A 199 -27.30 -1.52 -14.67
N VAL A 200 -27.48 -0.21 -14.82
CA VAL A 200 -28.75 0.45 -14.55
C VAL A 200 -29.47 0.67 -15.88
N LYS A 201 -30.59 -0.02 -16.09
CA LYS A 201 -31.43 0.18 -17.27
C LYS A 201 -32.53 1.18 -16.94
N THR A 202 -32.50 2.31 -17.63
CA THR A 202 -33.58 3.31 -17.61
C THR A 202 -34.43 3.13 -18.86
N GLY A 203 -35.75 3.10 -18.69
CA GLY A 203 -36.70 2.96 -19.79
C GLY A 203 -38.01 3.66 -19.47
N THR A 204 -38.75 4.02 -20.52
CA THR A 204 -40.12 4.55 -20.42
C THR A 204 -41.10 3.52 -20.94
N THR A 205 -42.12 3.18 -20.17
CA THR A 205 -43.14 2.23 -20.62
C THR A 205 -44.05 2.90 -21.66
N ASN A 206 -44.19 2.32 -22.87
CA ASN A 206 -45.00 2.88 -23.97
C ASN A 206 -46.48 3.10 -23.60
N THR A 207 -46.98 2.47 -22.54
CA THR A 207 -48.37 2.53 -22.09
C THR A 207 -48.66 3.52 -20.96
N SER A 208 -47.66 3.99 -20.20
CA SER A 208 -47.91 4.87 -19.04
C SER A 208 -46.93 6.03 -18.89
N ASN A 209 -45.99 6.22 -19.82
CA ASN A 209 -44.96 7.27 -19.79
C ASN A 209 -44.21 7.36 -18.44
N TYR A 210 -44.19 6.27 -17.66
CA TYR A 210 -43.46 6.18 -16.41
C TYR A 210 -42.02 5.80 -16.72
N ALA A 211 -41.08 6.66 -16.33
CA ALA A 211 -39.66 6.37 -16.39
C ALA A 211 -39.31 5.42 -15.23
N PHE A 212 -38.91 4.19 -15.56
CA PHE A 212 -38.39 3.25 -14.58
C PHE A 212 -36.86 3.17 -14.67
N SER A 213 -36.21 3.14 -13.51
CA SER A 213 -34.78 2.86 -13.37
C SER A 213 -34.65 1.56 -12.61
N GLN A 214 -34.10 0.53 -13.25
CA GLN A 214 -33.92 -0.78 -12.62
C GLN A 214 -32.45 -1.21 -12.71
N ALA A 215 -31.87 -1.50 -11.54
CA ALA A 215 -30.56 -2.10 -11.44
C ALA A 215 -30.59 -3.58 -11.83
N ARG A 216 -29.66 -3.98 -12.69
CA ARG A 216 -29.46 -5.36 -13.13
C ARG A 216 -28.04 -5.82 -12.80
N PHE A 217 -27.91 -7.09 -12.48
CA PHE A 217 -26.67 -7.74 -12.08
C PHE A 217 -26.00 -8.31 -13.33
N THR A 218 -24.74 -7.95 -13.56
CA THR A 218 -23.94 -8.54 -14.64
C THR A 218 -23.39 -9.91 -14.21
N ALA A 219 -22.83 -10.68 -15.15
CA ALA A 219 -22.14 -11.95 -14.85
C ALA A 219 -21.13 -11.82 -13.70
N LYS A 220 -20.25 -10.81 -13.82
CA LYS A 220 -19.24 -10.46 -12.82
C LYS A 220 -19.85 -10.04 -11.49
N GLY A 221 -20.98 -9.32 -11.52
CA GLY A 221 -21.72 -8.93 -10.32
C GLY A 221 -22.32 -10.12 -9.57
N VAL A 222 -22.92 -11.07 -10.29
CA VAL A 222 -23.51 -12.28 -9.70
C VAL A 222 -22.43 -13.16 -9.08
N GLN A 223 -21.30 -13.40 -9.76
CA GLN A 223 -20.19 -14.18 -9.20
C GLN A 223 -19.64 -13.54 -7.92
N TRP A 224 -19.41 -12.23 -7.96
CA TRP A 224 -18.86 -11.50 -6.81
C TRP A 224 -19.80 -11.55 -5.60
N ILE A 225 -21.10 -11.34 -5.83
CA ILE A 225 -22.10 -11.37 -4.75
C ILE A 225 -22.32 -12.79 -4.24
N GLY A 226 -22.29 -13.81 -5.11
CA GLY A 226 -22.39 -15.21 -4.70
C GLY A 226 -21.26 -15.62 -3.76
N GLY A 227 -20.03 -15.20 -4.03
CA GLY A 227 -18.89 -15.42 -3.14
C GLY A 227 -19.06 -14.74 -1.78
N LEU A 228 -19.44 -13.46 -1.78
CA LEU A 228 -19.67 -12.71 -0.54
C LEU A 228 -20.86 -13.26 0.27
N TRP A 229 -21.93 -13.68 -0.40
CA TRP A 229 -23.11 -14.27 0.23
C TRP A 229 -22.80 -15.63 0.87
N THR A 230 -21.98 -16.46 0.22
CA THR A 230 -21.54 -17.74 0.76
C THR A 230 -20.68 -17.53 2.02
N ALA A 231 -19.76 -16.58 1.99
CA ALA A 231 -18.96 -16.20 3.14
C ALA A 231 -19.81 -15.63 4.30
N TYR A 232 -20.83 -14.83 3.98
CA TYR A 232 -21.77 -14.29 4.97
C TYR A 232 -22.58 -15.38 5.66
N LYS A 233 -23.10 -16.36 4.90
CA LYS A 233 -23.80 -17.50 5.50
C LYS A 233 -22.89 -18.39 6.35
N ALA A 234 -21.64 -18.61 5.91
CA ALA A 234 -20.67 -19.36 6.69
C ALA A 234 -20.28 -18.66 8.01
N GLN A 235 -20.35 -17.32 8.06
CA GLN A 235 -20.14 -16.54 9.28
C GLN A 235 -21.36 -16.57 10.22
N GLY A 236 -22.57 -16.54 9.67
CA GLY A 236 -23.82 -16.61 10.46
C GLY A 236 -24.17 -18.00 11.00
N GLU A 237 -23.55 -19.07 10.50
CA GLU A 237 -23.68 -20.44 11.05
C GLU A 237 -22.63 -20.74 12.15
N ALA A 238 -21.66 -19.84 12.36
CA ALA A 238 -20.57 -20.00 13.32
C ALA A 238 -20.79 -19.27 14.66
N GLU A 239 -21.92 -18.56 14.81
CA GLU A 239 -22.45 -18.00 16.08
C GLU A 239 -23.64 -18.83 16.57
#